data_AF-A0A8J3BTW1-F1
#
_entry.id   AF-A0A8J3BTW1-F1
#
_cell.length_a   1.000
_cell.length_b   1.000
_cell.length_c   1.000
_cell.angle_alpha   90.00
_cell.angle_beta   90.00
_cell.angle_gamma   90.00
#
_symmetry.space_group_name_H-M   'P 1'
#
loop_
_entity.id
_entity.type
_entity.pdbx_description
1 polymer ?
#
loop_
_entity_poly.entity_id
_entity_poly.type
_entity_poly.pdbx_seq_one_letter_code
_entity_poly.pdbx_strand_id
1 'polypeptide(L)'
;MARWNATAFMGALSIIGVGLFTTPVTAATKSDVASNDWAFEMPRGESLYVRHSLYWVKPDFGQKYFTMQSDGNLVLYAYKYHGSTEKKVCWESGTRGAGARATYQNDGNFVIYVGVHAVWSSNTAGKPGASVSLDGYGPSVDLNVGFMRLVENCVW
;
A
#
# COMPACT_ATOMS: atom_id res chain seq x y z
N MET A 1 25.95 17.54 25.94
CA MET A 1 25.95 18.05 24.56
C MET A 1 24.80 17.34 23.85
N ALA A 2 23.80 17.95 23.21
CA ALA A 2 23.62 19.30 22.71
C ALA A 2 22.29 19.90 23.23
N ARG A 3 22.23 21.24 23.24
CA ARG A 3 21.11 22.07 23.72
C ARG A 3 20.30 22.53 22.50
N TRP A 4 18.98 22.58 22.60
CA TRP A 4 18.12 23.33 21.68
C TRP A 4 17.45 24.47 22.45
N ASN A 5 17.71 25.71 22.02
CA ASN A 5 17.08 26.94 22.51
C ASN A 5 15.85 27.25 21.64
N ALA A 6 14.69 27.52 22.26
CA ALA A 6 13.58 28.19 21.60
C ALA A 6 13.35 29.53 22.30
N THR A 7 13.64 30.61 21.57
CA THR A 7 13.44 32.00 21.99
C THR A 7 11.95 32.32 22.04
N ALA A 8 11.51 32.95 23.12
CA ALA A 8 10.15 33.42 23.33
C ALA A 8 9.77 34.58 22.40
N PHE A 9 8.49 34.67 22.03
CA PHE A 9 7.85 35.95 21.77
C PHE A 9 6.61 36.06 22.67
N MET A 10 6.71 36.90 23.69
CA MET A 10 5.56 37.45 24.39
C MET A 10 4.97 38.59 23.57
N GLY A 11 3.65 38.65 23.49
CA GLY A 11 2.91 39.78 22.95
C GLY A 11 1.42 39.60 23.21
N ALA A 12 0.96 40.08 24.36
CA ALA A 12 -0.46 40.27 24.63
C ALA A 12 -0.85 41.70 24.23
N LEU A 13 -1.98 41.88 23.53
CA LEU A 13 -2.97 42.95 23.75
C LEU A 13 -4.16 42.85 22.77
N SER A 14 -5.33 43.11 23.32
CA SER A 14 -6.70 42.98 22.81
C SER A 14 -7.11 44.09 21.83
N ILE A 15 -7.94 43.81 20.80
CA ILE A 15 -8.87 44.79 20.19
C ILE A 15 -10.12 44.09 19.63
N ILE A 16 -11.31 44.65 19.94
CA ILE A 16 -12.63 44.34 19.38
C ILE A 16 -12.71 44.88 17.94
N GLY A 17 -13.14 44.07 16.97
CA GLY A 17 -13.44 44.54 15.62
C GLY A 17 -14.15 43.48 14.78
N VAL A 18 -15.46 43.66 14.59
CA VAL A 18 -16.25 42.91 13.61
C VAL A 18 -15.82 43.37 12.22
N GLY A 19 -15.19 42.48 11.46
CA GLY A 19 -14.89 42.66 10.05
C GLY A 19 -15.03 41.30 9.36
N LEU A 20 -15.84 41.25 8.30
CA LEU A 20 -15.98 40.07 7.45
C LEU A 20 -14.60 39.65 6.93
N PHE A 21 -14.09 38.52 7.41
CA PHE A 21 -13.01 37.82 6.74
C PHE A 21 -13.63 36.86 5.73
N THR A 22 -13.62 37.23 4.45
CA THR A 22 -13.62 36.22 3.39
C THR A 22 -12.24 35.57 3.47
N THR A 23 -12.07 34.56 4.30
CA THR A 23 -10.90 33.71 4.15
C THR A 23 -11.01 33.09 2.76
N PRO A 24 -9.98 33.18 1.89
CA PRO A 24 -9.93 32.23 0.80
C PRO A 24 -9.93 30.86 1.50
N VAL A 25 -10.91 30.01 1.17
CA VAL A 25 -10.72 28.57 1.38
C VAL A 25 -9.56 28.24 0.47
N THR A 26 -8.35 28.34 1.00
CA THR A 26 -7.17 27.77 0.37
C THR A 26 -7.53 26.30 0.25
N ALA A 27 -7.88 25.87 -0.96
CA ALA A 27 -8.02 24.47 -1.28
C ALA A 27 -6.74 23.81 -0.76
N ALA A 28 -6.88 22.93 0.22
CA ALA A 28 -5.75 22.21 0.78
C ALA A 28 -5.01 21.60 -0.42
N THR A 29 -3.80 22.09 -0.66
CA THR A 29 -2.89 21.46 -1.61
C THR A 29 -2.71 20.05 -1.10
N LYS A 30 -2.99 19.04 -1.93
CA LYS A 30 -2.74 17.63 -1.60
C LYS A 30 -1.24 17.42 -1.48
N SER A 31 -0.69 17.79 -0.35
CA SER A 31 0.70 17.62 0.07
C SER A 31 0.70 18.03 1.53
N ASP A 32 0.52 17.05 2.44
CA ASP A 32 1.00 17.08 3.83
C ASP A 32 0.64 15.80 4.63
N VAL A 33 0.60 14.62 3.99
CA VAL A 33 0.73 13.33 4.72
C VAL A 33 1.53 12.36 3.85
N ALA A 34 2.84 12.32 4.06
CA ALA A 34 3.72 11.26 3.59
C ALA A 34 4.42 10.63 4.79
N SER A 35 3.66 9.97 5.65
CA SER A 35 4.18 9.00 6.64
C SER A 35 3.01 8.33 7.38
N ASN A 36 2.85 7.02 7.18
CA ASN A 36 2.15 6.05 8.06
C ASN A 36 0.63 5.82 7.93
N ASP A 37 0.06 5.85 6.72
CA ASP A 37 -1.28 5.28 6.44
C ASP A 37 -1.19 4.04 5.51
N TRP A 38 -0.77 2.93 6.13
CA TRP A 38 -1.04 1.52 5.81
C TRP A 38 -1.60 1.14 4.42
N ALA A 39 -0.77 1.05 3.38
CA ALA A 39 -1.14 0.29 2.17
C ALA A 39 -1.08 -1.24 2.43
N PHE A 40 -1.89 -1.71 3.38
CA PHE A 40 -2.23 -3.13 3.50
C PHE A 40 -3.23 -3.55 2.43
N GLU A 41 -3.92 -2.59 1.80
CA GLU A 41 -5.01 -2.87 0.87
C GLU A 41 -4.88 -2.06 -0.42
N MET A 42 -5.33 -2.66 -1.52
CA MET A 42 -5.50 -2.02 -2.83
C MET A 42 -6.98 -2.17 -3.24
N PRO A 43 -7.78 -1.09 -3.19
CA PRO A 43 -9.20 -1.14 -3.48
C PRO A 43 -9.51 -1.38 -4.97
N ARG A 44 -10.79 -1.62 -5.28
CA ARG A 44 -11.27 -1.72 -6.67
C ARG A 44 -10.92 -0.47 -7.48
N GLY A 45 -10.55 -0.67 -8.74
CA GLY A 45 -10.11 0.35 -9.68
C GLY A 45 -8.61 0.66 -9.61
N GLU A 46 -7.94 0.30 -8.51
CA GLU A 46 -6.52 0.61 -8.32
C GLU A 46 -5.60 -0.38 -9.03
N SER A 47 -4.38 0.11 -9.31
CA SER A 47 -3.35 -0.67 -10.01
C SER A 47 -2.00 -0.58 -9.32
N LEU A 48 -1.34 -1.72 -9.20
CA LEU A 48 0.06 -1.85 -8.84
C LEU A 48 0.92 -1.90 -10.12
N TYR A 49 1.72 -0.86 -10.33
CA TYR A 49 2.65 -0.77 -11.45
C TYR A 49 4.01 -1.34 -11.08
N VAL A 50 4.85 -1.65 -12.08
CA VAL A 50 6.25 -2.02 -11.89
C VAL A 50 6.93 -1.15 -10.82
N ARG A 51 7.66 -1.79 -9.89
CA ARG A 51 8.38 -1.22 -8.74
C ARG A 51 7.48 -0.65 -7.64
N HIS A 52 6.16 -0.62 -7.81
CA HIS A 52 5.25 -0.35 -6.70
C HIS A 52 5.03 -1.61 -5.88
N SER A 53 4.80 -1.43 -4.59
CA SER A 53 4.49 -2.54 -3.69
C SER A 53 3.43 -2.14 -2.67
N LEU A 54 2.59 -3.09 -2.30
CA LEU A 54 1.84 -3.06 -1.05
C LEU A 54 2.76 -3.56 0.05
N TYR A 55 2.79 -2.85 1.17
CA TYR A 55 3.67 -3.18 2.29
C TYR A 55 2.82 -3.48 3.52
N TRP A 56 3.17 -4.57 4.19
CA TRP A 56 2.71 -4.82 5.53
C TRP A 56 3.91 -4.91 6.47
N VAL A 57 3.95 -4.02 7.46
CA VAL A 57 5.03 -3.95 8.45
C VAL A 57 4.42 -3.89 9.84
N LYS A 58 4.87 -4.80 10.70
CA LYS A 58 4.60 -4.74 12.15
C LYS A 58 5.93 -4.92 12.87
N PRO A 59 6.35 -3.96 13.74
CA PRO A 59 7.63 -4.03 14.42
C PRO A 59 7.91 -5.39 15.09
N ASP A 60 6.88 -5.98 15.70
CA ASP A 60 7.01 -7.23 16.47
C ASP A 60 6.75 -8.50 15.67
N PHE A 61 6.19 -8.39 14.45
CA PHE A 61 5.67 -9.54 13.70
C PHE A 61 6.27 -9.70 12.30
N GLY A 62 7.10 -8.76 11.86
CA GLY A 62 7.83 -8.87 10.61
C GLY A 62 7.38 -7.91 9.53
N GLN A 63 7.93 -8.12 8.34
CA GLN A 63 7.67 -7.33 7.15
C GLN A 63 7.32 -8.26 6.00
N LYS A 64 6.36 -7.85 5.18
CA LYS A 64 5.98 -8.53 3.94
C LYS A 64 5.55 -7.49 2.92
N TYR A 65 5.69 -7.83 1.65
CA TYR A 65 5.32 -6.93 0.58
C TYR A 65 4.93 -7.68 -0.68
N PHE A 66 3.95 -7.12 -1.37
CA PHE A 66 3.43 -7.63 -2.63
C PHE A 66 3.81 -6.64 -3.72
N THR A 67 4.65 -7.05 -4.66
CA THR A 67 5.31 -6.13 -5.59
C THR A 67 5.17 -6.58 -7.02
N MET A 68 4.92 -5.60 -7.90
CA MET A 68 5.01 -5.83 -9.34
C MET A 68 6.45 -5.57 -9.77
N GLN A 69 7.18 -6.61 -10.11
CA GLN A 69 8.60 -6.51 -10.45
C GLN A 69 8.82 -5.95 -11.86
N SER A 70 10.04 -5.47 -12.13
CA SER A 70 10.39 -4.86 -13.42
C SER A 70 10.43 -5.83 -14.59
N ASP A 71 10.58 -7.12 -14.30
CA ASP A 71 10.48 -8.20 -15.29
C ASP A 71 9.03 -8.62 -15.58
N GLY A 72 8.05 -8.03 -14.89
CA GLY A 72 6.63 -8.31 -15.06
C GLY A 72 6.09 -9.46 -14.23
N ASN A 73 6.87 -9.95 -13.27
CA ASN A 73 6.39 -10.93 -12.29
C ASN A 73 5.77 -10.23 -11.08
N LEU A 74 4.60 -10.70 -10.63
CA LEU A 74 3.95 -10.20 -9.44
C LEU A 74 4.26 -11.15 -8.29
N VAL A 75 4.93 -10.66 -7.25
CA VAL A 75 5.53 -11.54 -6.23
C VAL A 75 5.17 -11.08 -4.82
N LEU A 76 4.80 -12.03 -3.98
CA LEU A 76 4.63 -11.86 -2.55
C LEU A 76 5.89 -12.33 -1.82
N TYR A 77 6.52 -11.39 -1.12
CA TYR A 77 7.66 -11.67 -0.26
C TYR A 77 7.29 -11.52 1.20
N ALA A 78 7.86 -12.40 2.04
CA ALA A 78 7.91 -12.23 3.48
C ALA A 78 9.36 -12.02 3.91
N TYR A 79 9.59 -11.41 5.08
CA TYR A 79 10.88 -11.32 5.80
C TYR A 79 10.85 -12.09 7.11
N LYS A 80 11.97 -12.72 7.49
CA LYS A 80 12.03 -13.64 8.65
C LYS A 80 11.62 -12.96 9.96
N TYR A 81 11.98 -11.68 10.08
CA TYR A 81 11.58 -10.75 11.12
C TYR A 81 11.75 -9.32 10.57
N HIS A 82 11.25 -8.32 11.30
CA HIS A 82 11.34 -6.92 10.88
C HIS A 82 12.80 -6.47 10.82
N GLY A 83 13.23 -5.88 9.70
CA GLY A 83 14.61 -5.47 9.47
C GLY A 83 15.56 -6.58 8.99
N SER A 84 15.07 -7.81 8.80
CA SER A 84 15.88 -8.86 8.17
C SER A 84 16.20 -8.55 6.71
N THR A 85 17.35 -9.01 6.22
CA THR A 85 17.69 -9.01 4.79
C THR A 85 17.31 -10.31 4.09
N GLU A 86 16.98 -11.35 4.85
CA GLU A 86 16.52 -12.62 4.32
C GLU A 86 15.05 -12.44 3.88
N LYS A 87 14.77 -12.68 2.59
CA LYS A 87 13.40 -12.70 2.04
C LYS A 87 13.00 -14.08 1.49
N LYS A 88 11.75 -14.51 1.69
CA LYS A 88 11.16 -15.75 1.17
C LYS A 88 10.07 -15.40 0.16
N VAL A 89 10.03 -16.12 -0.97
CA VAL A 89 8.92 -16.04 -1.93
C VAL A 89 7.78 -16.89 -1.39
N CYS A 90 6.66 -16.26 -1.06
CA CYS A 90 5.45 -16.96 -0.62
C CYS A 90 4.58 -17.37 -1.80
N TRP A 91 4.56 -16.55 -2.85
CA TRP A 91 3.79 -16.77 -4.06
C TRP A 91 4.31 -15.88 -5.17
N GLU A 92 4.16 -16.32 -6.41
CA GLU A 92 4.40 -15.53 -7.61
C GLU A 92 3.40 -15.88 -8.71
N SER A 93 3.13 -14.93 -9.60
CA SER A 93 2.24 -15.14 -10.76
C SER A 93 2.91 -15.97 -11.87
N GLY A 94 4.25 -16.02 -11.89
CA GLY A 94 5.02 -16.65 -12.97
C GLY A 94 4.95 -15.90 -14.30
N THR A 95 4.43 -14.66 -14.28
CA THR A 95 4.27 -13.83 -15.47
C THR A 95 5.56 -13.10 -15.82
N ARG A 96 5.68 -12.65 -17.08
CA ARG A 96 6.79 -11.85 -17.57
C ARG A 96 6.30 -10.79 -18.56
N GLY A 97 7.02 -9.68 -18.66
CA GLY A 97 6.77 -8.61 -19.62
C GLY A 97 7.09 -7.24 -19.05
N ALA A 98 7.87 -6.44 -19.78
CA ALA A 98 8.20 -5.08 -19.38
C ALA A 98 6.94 -4.20 -19.33
N GLY A 99 6.90 -3.29 -18.35
CA GLY A 99 5.78 -2.35 -18.19
C GLY A 99 4.46 -2.99 -17.73
N ALA A 100 4.53 -4.19 -17.16
CA ALA A 100 3.35 -4.88 -16.67
C ALA A 100 2.70 -4.15 -15.48
N ARG A 101 1.39 -4.34 -15.29
CA ARG A 101 0.64 -3.80 -14.14
C ARG A 101 -0.38 -4.82 -13.64
N ALA A 102 -0.64 -4.83 -12.35
CA ALA A 102 -1.69 -5.63 -11.75
C ALA A 102 -2.83 -4.72 -11.29
N THR A 103 -4.07 -4.99 -11.71
CA THR A 103 -5.23 -4.13 -11.45
C THR A 103 -6.30 -4.94 -10.75
N TYR A 104 -6.81 -4.44 -9.61
CA TYR A 104 -8.04 -4.99 -9.02
C TYR A 104 -9.23 -4.27 -9.62
N GLN A 105 -9.93 -4.94 -10.52
CA GLN A 105 -10.95 -4.33 -11.35
C GLN A 105 -12.24 -4.10 -10.57
N ASN A 106 -13.07 -3.19 -11.09
CA ASN A 106 -14.36 -2.86 -10.46
C ASN A 106 -15.34 -4.04 -10.43
N ASP A 107 -15.15 -5.04 -11.29
CA ASP A 107 -15.92 -6.28 -11.30
C ASP A 107 -15.48 -7.29 -10.23
N GLY A 108 -14.40 -7.03 -9.49
CA GLY A 108 -13.85 -7.93 -8.48
C GLY A 108 -12.83 -8.94 -9.02
N ASN A 109 -12.38 -8.80 -10.26
CA ASN A 109 -11.29 -9.60 -10.80
C ASN A 109 -9.93 -8.92 -10.58
N PHE A 110 -8.91 -9.69 -10.19
CA PHE A 110 -7.54 -9.20 -10.10
C PHE A 110 -6.73 -9.70 -11.28
N VAL A 111 -6.24 -8.77 -12.11
CA VAL A 111 -5.70 -9.10 -13.44
C VAL A 111 -4.34 -8.47 -13.63
N ILE A 112 -3.41 -9.24 -14.20
CA ILE A 112 -2.11 -8.74 -14.64
C ILE A 112 -2.17 -8.47 -16.14
N TYR A 113 -1.76 -7.26 -16.52
CA TYR A 113 -1.68 -6.81 -17.89
C TYR A 113 -0.23 -6.56 -18.32
N VAL A 114 0.10 -6.95 -19.56
CA VAL A 114 1.27 -6.48 -20.31
C VAL A 114 0.75 -5.69 -21.51
N GLY A 115 0.90 -4.36 -21.48
CA GLY A 115 0.20 -3.48 -22.40
C GLY A 115 -1.33 -3.63 -22.28
N VAL A 116 -1.99 -4.07 -23.35
CA VAL A 116 -3.44 -4.32 -23.40
C VAL A 116 -3.83 -5.78 -23.14
N HIS A 117 -2.84 -6.68 -23.05
CA HIS A 117 -3.09 -8.12 -22.94
C HIS A 117 -3.14 -8.56 -21.48
N ALA A 118 -4.22 -9.22 -21.08
CA ALA A 118 -4.29 -9.91 -19.80
C ALA A 118 -3.44 -11.19 -19.87
N VAL A 119 -2.43 -11.30 -19.00
CA VAL A 119 -1.51 -12.44 -18.97
C VAL A 119 -1.77 -13.38 -17.78
N TRP A 120 -2.50 -12.90 -16.78
CA TRP A 120 -2.95 -13.69 -15.63
C TRP A 120 -4.21 -13.05 -15.01
N SER A 121 -5.07 -13.86 -14.39
CA SER A 121 -6.31 -13.45 -13.74
C SER A 121 -6.60 -14.32 -12.52
N SER A 122 -7.11 -13.73 -11.45
CA SER A 122 -7.59 -14.45 -10.26
C SER A 122 -8.88 -15.24 -10.52
N ASN A 123 -9.58 -14.95 -11.62
CA ASN A 123 -10.85 -15.57 -12.01
C ASN A 123 -11.95 -15.34 -10.97
N THR A 124 -11.96 -14.16 -10.36
CA THR A 124 -12.92 -13.76 -9.32
C THR A 124 -13.93 -12.70 -9.79
N ALA A 125 -14.09 -12.52 -11.10
CA ALA A 125 -15.07 -11.59 -11.66
C ALA A 125 -16.49 -11.87 -11.13
N GLY A 126 -17.21 -10.81 -10.76
CA GLY A 126 -18.55 -10.88 -10.18
C GLY A 126 -18.60 -11.34 -8.72
N LYS A 127 -17.45 -11.54 -8.07
CA LYS A 127 -17.39 -11.95 -6.66
C LYS A 127 -17.28 -10.74 -5.71
N PRO A 128 -17.72 -10.89 -4.45
CA PRO A 128 -17.65 -9.82 -3.46
C PRO A 128 -16.21 -9.54 -3.00
N GLY A 129 -16.01 -8.41 -2.33
CA GLY A 129 -14.73 -8.01 -1.74
C GLY A 129 -14.24 -6.66 -2.25
N ALA A 130 -13.73 -5.85 -1.32
CA ALA A 130 -13.44 -4.44 -1.57
C ALA A 130 -12.01 -4.19 -2.07
N SER A 131 -11.06 -5.08 -1.75
CA SER A 131 -9.64 -4.83 -1.96
C SER A 131 -8.84 -6.12 -2.17
N VAL A 132 -7.62 -5.97 -2.70
CA VAL A 132 -6.53 -6.93 -2.54
C VAL A 132 -5.77 -6.53 -1.28
N SER A 133 -5.61 -7.41 -0.30
CA SER A 133 -4.98 -7.07 0.97
C SER A 133 -3.90 -8.05 1.41
N LEU A 134 -2.95 -7.53 2.20
CA LEU A 134 -1.96 -8.32 2.91
C LEU A 134 -2.33 -8.38 4.39
N ASP A 135 -2.48 -9.60 4.88
CA ASP A 135 -2.88 -9.89 6.25
C ASP A 135 -1.98 -10.98 6.86
N GLY A 136 -2.23 -11.31 8.13
CA GLY A 136 -1.54 -12.37 8.85
C GLY A 136 -1.10 -11.95 10.25
N TYR A 137 -0.81 -12.94 11.10
CA TYR A 137 -0.44 -12.75 12.50
C TYR A 137 0.88 -13.47 12.77
N GLY A 138 1.84 -12.79 13.40
CA GLY A 138 3.17 -13.37 13.56
C GLY A 138 3.86 -13.61 12.21
N PRO A 139 4.59 -14.74 12.06
CA PRO A 139 5.37 -15.00 10.86
C PRO A 139 4.50 -15.43 9.65
N SER A 140 3.17 -15.56 9.82
CA SER A 140 2.28 -15.93 8.72
C SER A 140 1.96 -14.75 7.80
N VAL A 141 1.84 -15.09 6.53
CA VAL A 141 1.45 -14.17 5.47
C VAL A 141 0.24 -14.73 4.73
N ASP A 142 -0.82 -13.93 4.72
CA ASP A 142 -2.01 -14.16 3.92
C ASP A 142 -2.13 -13.05 2.86
N LEU A 143 -2.50 -13.44 1.65
CA LEU A 143 -2.82 -12.53 0.55
C LEU A 143 -4.27 -12.75 0.15
N ASN A 144 -5.09 -11.72 0.31
CA ASN A 144 -6.50 -11.74 -0.04
C ASN A 144 -6.75 -11.00 -1.36
N VAL A 145 -7.61 -11.55 -2.19
CA VAL A 145 -8.18 -10.91 -3.38
C VAL A 145 -9.69 -10.87 -3.18
N GLY A 146 -10.17 -9.75 -2.66
CA GLY A 146 -11.55 -9.60 -2.23
C GLY A 146 -11.90 -10.64 -1.16
N PHE A 147 -12.85 -11.51 -1.47
CA PHE A 147 -13.28 -12.61 -0.59
C PHE A 147 -12.34 -13.83 -0.60
N MET A 148 -11.46 -13.96 -1.60
CA MET A 148 -10.63 -15.16 -1.81
C MET A 148 -9.27 -14.99 -1.13
N ARG A 149 -8.84 -15.99 -0.35
CA ARG A 149 -7.45 -16.12 0.09
C ARG A 149 -6.64 -16.77 -1.02
N LEU A 150 -5.76 -16.00 -1.66
CA LEU A 150 -4.87 -16.49 -2.72
C LEU A 150 -3.66 -17.21 -2.13
N VAL A 151 -3.17 -16.73 -0.99
CA VAL A 151 -2.10 -17.36 -0.22
C VAL A 151 -2.56 -17.43 1.22
N GLU A 152 -2.37 -18.59 1.83
CA GLU A 152 -2.67 -18.82 3.24
C GLU A 152 -1.43 -19.36 3.94
N ASN A 153 -1.16 -18.86 5.15
CA ASN A 153 -0.18 -19.42 6.07
C ASN A 153 1.21 -19.61 5.44
N CYS A 154 1.64 -18.71 4.55
CA CYS A 154 3.04 -18.70 4.19
C CYS A 154 3.82 -18.28 5.44
N VAL A 155 4.53 -19.22 6.02
CA VAL A 155 5.43 -19.00 7.15
C VAL A 155 6.86 -18.99 6.61
N TRP A 156 7.73 -18.27 7.29
CA TRP A 156 9.17 -18.37 7.07
C TRP A 156 9.72 -19.77 7.27
#